data_AF-A0A5D0RNV4-F1
#
_entry.id   AF-A0A5D0RNV4-F1
#
_cell.length_a   1.000
_cell.length_b   1.000
_cell.length_c   1.000
_cell.angle_alpha   90.00
_cell.angle_beta   90.00
_cell.angle_gamma   90.00
#
_symmetry.space_group_name_H-M   'P 1'
#
loop_
_entity.id
_entity.type
_entity.pdbx_description
1 polymer ?
#
loop_
_entity_poly.entity_id
_entity_poly.type
_entity_poly.pdbx_seq_one_letter_code
_entity_poly.pdbx_strand_id
1 'polypeptide(L)'
;MGEARHAIAEATLAEADIAEVGSVTNGAHPGRTSADEVTLFDGTCVGLQDLAVADAVVACAVEPVISPVLRGRVLLCPCRCSG
;
A
#
# COMPACT_ATOMS: atom_id res chain seq x y z
N MET A 1 -5.94 11.44 8.17
CA MET A 1 -6.96 11.29 7.11
C MET A 1 -6.53 12.13 5.93
N GLY A 2 -6.44 11.51 4.75
CA GLY A 2 -6.03 12.19 3.52
C GLY A 2 -7.12 13.05 2.92
N GLU A 3 -7.17 13.12 1.60
CA GLU A 3 -8.11 13.99 0.89
C GLU A 3 -9.58 13.58 1.10
N ALA A 4 -9.85 12.34 1.52
CA ALA A 4 -11.19 11.84 1.86
C ALA A 4 -11.87 12.62 3.00
N ARG A 5 -11.10 13.37 3.81
CA ARG A 5 -11.64 14.25 4.86
C ARG A 5 -12.57 15.33 4.29
N HIS A 6 -12.34 15.77 3.05
CA HIS A 6 -13.21 16.74 2.39
C HIS A 6 -14.57 16.10 2.05
N ALA A 7 -14.58 14.86 1.56
CA ALA A 7 -15.82 14.13 1.27
C ALA A 7 -16.66 13.83 2.53
N ILE A 8 -16.00 13.57 3.67
CA ILE A 8 -16.66 13.48 4.98
C ILE A 8 -17.26 14.84 5.38
N ALA A 9 -16.49 15.93 5.24
CA ALA A 9 -16.96 17.28 5.58
C ALA A 9 -18.15 17.73 4.73
N GLU A 10 -18.24 17.25 3.49
CA GLU A 10 -19.36 17.49 2.57
C GLU A 10 -20.52 16.49 2.75
N ALA A 11 -20.42 15.55 3.70
CA ALA A 11 -21.38 14.47 3.95
C ALA A 11 -21.67 13.57 2.73
N THR A 12 -20.77 13.55 1.75
CA THR A 12 -20.82 12.68 0.57
C THR A 12 -20.28 11.27 0.87
N LEU A 13 -19.55 11.12 1.98
CA LEU A 13 -19.01 9.85 2.46
C LEU A 13 -19.15 9.77 3.99
N ALA A 14 -19.57 8.62 4.55
CA ALA A 14 -19.52 8.41 5.99
C ALA A 14 -18.14 7.89 6.40
N GLU A 15 -17.71 8.17 7.63
CA GLU A 15 -16.44 7.65 8.17
C GLU A 15 -16.43 6.12 8.22
N ALA A 16 -17.60 5.50 8.44
CA ALA A 16 -17.78 4.05 8.41
C ALA A 16 -17.56 3.42 7.02
N ASP A 17 -17.61 4.22 5.95
CA ASP A 17 -17.35 3.75 4.58
C ASP A 17 -15.84 3.70 4.26
N ILE A 18 -14.98 4.18 5.17
CA ILE A 18 -13.52 4.18 5.03
C ILE A 18 -12.92 3.08 5.89
N ALA A 19 -12.21 2.14 5.25
CA ALA A 19 -11.43 1.12 5.93
C ALA A 19 -9.92 1.44 5.84
N GLU A 20 -9.18 1.17 6.93
CA GLU A 20 -7.72 1.28 6.91
C GLU A 20 -7.12 0.15 6.05
N VAL A 21 -6.15 0.47 5.19
CA VAL A 21 -5.48 -0.55 4.36
C VAL A 21 -4.84 -1.66 5.21
N GLY A 22 -4.35 -1.32 6.41
CA GLY A 22 -3.81 -2.30 7.37
C GLY A 22 -4.84 -3.33 7.83
N SER A 23 -6.11 -2.92 8.02
CA SER A 23 -7.19 -3.83 8.39
C SER A 23 -7.52 -4.85 7.29
N VAL A 24 -7.39 -4.44 6.02
CA VAL A 24 -7.56 -5.32 4.86
C VAL A 24 -6.38 -6.28 4.74
N THR A 25 -5.14 -5.77 4.84
CA THR A 25 -3.93 -6.61 4.79
C THR A 25 -3.88 -7.63 5.92
N ASN A 26 -4.36 -7.28 7.11
CA ASN A 26 -4.40 -8.17 8.27
C ASN A 26 -5.66 -9.06 8.34
N GLY A 27 -6.58 -8.95 7.38
CA GLY A 27 -7.80 -9.78 7.29
C GLY A 27 -8.92 -9.41 8.26
N ALA A 28 -8.82 -8.30 8.99
CA ALA A 28 -9.89 -7.80 9.85
C ALA A 28 -11.03 -7.15 9.06
N HIS A 29 -10.75 -6.69 7.84
CA HIS A 29 -11.74 -6.19 6.89
C HIS A 29 -11.66 -7.00 5.58
N PRO A 30 -12.79 -7.42 4.98
CA PRO A 30 -12.78 -8.28 3.79
C PRO A 30 -12.24 -7.58 2.53
N GLY A 31 -12.15 -6.25 2.54
CA GLY A 31 -11.76 -5.45 1.38
C GLY A 31 -12.89 -5.37 0.35
N ARG A 32 -12.53 -5.29 -0.93
CA ARG A 32 -13.51 -5.28 -2.04
C ARG A 32 -14.21 -6.63 -2.14
N THR A 33 -15.54 -6.65 -2.17
CA THR A 33 -16.36 -7.88 -2.16
C THR A 33 -17.04 -8.19 -3.48
N SER A 34 -17.18 -7.20 -4.37
CA SER A 34 -17.82 -7.35 -5.68
C SER A 34 -16.99 -6.72 -6.82
N ALA A 35 -17.29 -7.11 -8.06
CA ALA A 35 -16.73 -6.49 -9.27
C ALA A 35 -17.36 -5.13 -9.60
N ASP A 36 -18.57 -4.87 -9.11
CA ASP A 36 -19.30 -3.61 -9.35
C ASP A 36 -18.85 -2.48 -8.39
N GLU A 37 -18.08 -2.81 -7.36
CA GLU A 37 -17.55 -1.85 -6.39
C GLU A 37 -16.35 -1.09 -6.95
N VAL A 38 -16.41 0.24 -6.88
CA VAL A 38 -15.27 1.11 -7.16
C VAL A 38 -14.58 1.46 -5.84
N THR A 39 -13.31 1.05 -5.69
CA THR A 39 -12.51 1.31 -4.49
C THR A 39 -11.47 2.40 -4.76
N LEU A 40 -11.37 3.38 -3.86
CA LEU A 40 -10.35 4.42 -3.88
C LEU A 40 -9.37 4.20 -2.72
N PHE A 41 -8.07 4.22 -3.01
CA PHE A 41 -7.03 4.25 -1.97
C PHE A 41 -6.56 5.69 -1.77
N ASP A 42 -6.85 6.26 -0.60
CA ASP A 42 -6.39 7.58 -0.19
C ASP A 42 -5.18 7.46 0.76
N GLY A 43 -3.99 7.38 0.15
CA GLY A 43 -2.72 7.30 0.87
C GLY A 43 -2.26 8.69 1.32
N THR A 44 -2.22 8.93 2.63
CA THR A 44 -1.75 10.22 3.19
C THR A 44 -0.23 10.30 3.39
N CYS A 45 0.53 9.35 2.84
CA CYS A 45 1.96 9.14 3.10
C CYS A 45 2.30 9.06 4.60
N VAL A 46 2.33 7.85 5.15
CA VAL A 46 2.80 7.59 6.51
C VAL A 46 4.27 7.20 6.46
N GLY A 47 5.15 7.94 7.13
CA GLY A 47 6.60 7.68 7.14
C GLY A 47 7.01 6.29 7.66
N LEU A 48 6.08 5.55 8.29
CA LEU A 48 6.25 4.14 8.63
C LEU A 48 6.47 3.27 7.37
N GLN A 49 5.80 3.59 6.26
CA GLN A 49 5.96 2.85 5.00
C GLN A 49 7.36 3.10 4.42
N ASP A 50 7.85 4.33 4.51
CA ASP A 50 9.22 4.68 4.08
C ASP A 50 10.25 3.96 4.95
N LEU A 51 10.02 3.87 6.26
CA LEU A 51 10.91 3.16 7.17
C LEU A 51 10.94 1.65 6.89
N ALA A 52 9.80 1.03 6.59
CA ALA A 52 9.73 -0.38 6.22
C ALA A 52 10.50 -0.67 4.92
N VAL A 53 10.39 0.22 3.92
CA VAL A 53 11.18 0.11 2.68
C VAL A 53 12.67 0.30 2.96
N ALA A 54 13.04 1.27 3.79
CA ALA A 54 14.44 1.51 4.14
C ALA A 54 15.06 0.31 4.87
N ASP A 55 14.35 -0.30 5.83
CA ASP A 55 14.80 -1.49 6.53
C ASP A 55 15.00 -2.68 5.58
N ALA A 56 14.05 -2.92 4.66
CA ALA A 56 14.20 -3.96 3.64
C ALA A 56 15.43 -3.72 2.74
N VAL A 57 15.69 -2.48 2.34
CA VAL A 57 16.88 -2.12 1.55
C VAL A 57 18.16 -2.35 2.33
N VAL A 58 18.20 -1.97 3.62
CA VAL A 58 19.36 -2.18 4.49
C VAL A 58 19.60 -3.68 4.72
N ALA A 59 18.57 -4.45 5.01
CA ALA A 59 18.64 -5.91 5.16
C ALA A 59 19.19 -6.59 3.89
N CYS A 60 18.71 -6.16 2.72
CA CYS A 60 19.24 -6.61 1.43
C CYS A 60 20.69 -6.21 1.18
N ALA A 61 21.14 -5.06 1.68
CA ALA A 61 22.50 -4.57 1.47
C ALA A 61 23.54 -5.25 2.37
N VAL A 62 23.15 -5.70 3.56
CA VAL A 62 24.02 -6.47 4.47
C VAL A 62 24.10 -7.96 4.09
N GLU A 63 23.11 -8.48 3.35
CA GLU A 63 23.16 -9.78 2.69
C GLU A 63 24.15 -9.74 1.50
N PRO A 64 25.21 -10.58 1.48
CA PRO A 64 26.34 -10.44 0.56
C PRO A 64 26.01 -10.66 -0.93
N VAL A 65 24.82 -11.17 -1.26
CA VAL A 65 24.41 -11.51 -2.63
C VAL A 65 23.99 -10.30 -3.47
N ILE A 66 23.57 -9.17 -2.86
CA ILE A 66 22.86 -8.09 -3.56
C ILE A 66 23.71 -6.84 -3.77
N SER A 67 24.90 -6.76 -3.16
CA SER A 67 25.82 -5.63 -3.30
C SER A 67 26.14 -5.21 -4.76
N PRO A 68 26.13 -6.10 -5.79
CA PRO A 68 26.31 -5.65 -7.19
C PRO A 68 25.01 -5.25 -7.90
N VAL A 69 23.83 -5.71 -7.45
CA VAL A 69 22.56 -5.59 -8.21
C VAL A 69 21.96 -4.18 -8.15
N LEU A 70 22.23 -3.43 -7.08
CA LEU A 70 21.77 -2.04 -6.93
C LEU A 70 22.45 -1.03 -7.87
N ARG A 71 23.43 -1.45 -8.70
CA ARG A 71 24.00 -0.59 -9.76
C ARG A 71 23.19 -0.54 -11.06
N GLY A 72 22.11 -1.31 -11.23
CA GLY A 72 21.44 -1.28 -12.54
C GLY A 72 20.13 -2.01 -12.76
N ARG A 73 19.36 -2.42 -11.76
CA ARG A 73 18.02 -2.99 -12.00
C ARG A 73 17.06 -2.71 -10.84
N VAL A 74 16.19 -1.72 -11.06
CA VAL A 74 14.90 -1.58 -10.39
C VAL A 74 14.15 -2.90 -10.55
N LEU A 75 13.85 -3.57 -9.42
CA LEU A 75 13.06 -4.79 -9.39
C LEU A 75 11.63 -4.49 -9.88
N LEU A 76 11.27 -5.08 -11.01
CA LEU A 76 9.91 -5.16 -11.51
C LEU A 76 9.07 -6.07 -10.60
N CYS A 77 7.90 -5.54 -10.22
CA CYS A 77 6.80 -6.20 -9.53
C CYS A 77 6.49 -7.60 -10.13
N PRO A 78 6.40 -8.68 -9.34
CA PRO A 78 6.09 -10.01 -9.86
C PRO A 78 4.56 -10.21 -9.99
N CYS A 79 3.89 -9.36 -10.77
CA CYS A 79 2.53 -9.67 -11.22
C CYS A 79 2.62 -10.60 -12.43
N ARG A 80 2.57 -11.91 -12.19
CA ARG A 80 2.23 -12.90 -13.22
C ARG A 80 0.77 -12.69 -13.63
N CYS A 81 0.53 -11.89 -14.66
CA CYS A 81 -0.72 -11.95 -15.42
C CYS A 81 -0.68 -13.24 -16.24
N SER A 82 -1.23 -14.32 -15.70
CA SER A 82 -1.59 -15.52 -16.45
C SER A 82 -2.94 -15.27 -17.13
N GLY A 83 -2.91 -15.10 -18.46
CA GLY A 83 -4.06 -15.34 -19.32
C GLY A 83 -4.25 -16.83 -19.61
#